data_AF-A0A1I0IV07-F1
#
_entry.id   AF-A0A1I0IV07-F1
#
_cell.length_a   1.000
_cell.length_b   1.000
_cell.length_c   1.000
_cell.angle_alpha   90.00
_cell.angle_beta   90.00
_cell.angle_gamma   90.00
#
_symmetry.space_group_name_H-M   'P 1'
#
loop_
_entity.id
_entity.type
_entity.pdbx_description
1 polymer ?
#
loop_
_entity_poly.entity_id
_entity_poly.type
_entity_poly.pdbx_seq_one_letter_code
_entity_poly.pdbx_strand_id
1 'polypeptide(L)'
;MADIKTKDARSKNMSAIKSKETKPEIYLRKLLFSRGYRYRKNVSYIFGHPDIYLGKYKTAIFVHGCFWHRHQKCKFAYSPKSNVEFWEKKFERNIIRDKVVSQTLFDTNIKCLIVWECTIKKMKKDIKMESEILEKIICFLENELLYMEL
;
A
#
# COMPACT_ATOMS: atom_id res chain seq x y z
N MET A 1 -0.30 -19.96 -24.54
CA MET A 1 0.31 -20.27 -23.23
C MET A 1 -0.79 -20.26 -22.18
N ALA A 2 -1.23 -21.46 -21.78
CA ALA A 2 -2.46 -21.72 -21.05
C ALA A 2 -2.41 -21.28 -19.58
N ASP A 3 -3.57 -20.94 -19.03
CA ASP A 3 -3.80 -20.55 -17.65
C ASP A 3 -3.39 -21.70 -16.70
N ILE A 4 -2.39 -21.48 -15.84
CA ILE A 4 -1.77 -22.53 -14.99
C ILE A 4 -2.73 -23.02 -13.88
N LYS A 5 -3.89 -22.36 -13.68
CA LYS A 5 -4.83 -22.67 -12.60
C LYS A 5 -6.25 -22.86 -13.15
N THR A 6 -6.91 -23.92 -12.68
CA THR A 6 -8.33 -24.16 -12.93
C THR A 6 -9.20 -23.02 -12.38
N LYS A 7 -10.40 -22.83 -12.95
CA LYS A 7 -11.35 -21.78 -12.56
C LYS A 7 -11.64 -21.78 -11.05
N ASP A 8 -11.75 -22.97 -10.45
CA ASP A 8 -11.95 -23.16 -9.00
C ASP A 8 -10.72 -22.76 -8.18
N ALA A 9 -9.51 -23.11 -8.63
CA ALA A 9 -8.28 -22.69 -7.97
C ALA A 9 -8.08 -21.17 -8.04
N ARG A 10 -8.56 -20.51 -9.11
CA ARG A 10 -8.59 -19.06 -9.20
C ARG A 10 -9.64 -18.45 -8.27
N SER A 11 -10.85 -19.01 -8.24
CA SER A 11 -11.93 -18.56 -7.34
C SER A 11 -11.49 -18.64 -5.87
N LYS A 12 -10.92 -19.77 -5.44
CA LYS A 12 -10.36 -19.94 -4.07
C LYS A 12 -9.21 -18.99 -3.76
N ASN A 13 -8.35 -18.68 -4.73
CA ASN A 13 -7.29 -17.69 -4.53
C ASN A 13 -7.86 -16.27 -4.39
N MET A 14 -8.87 -15.92 -5.20
CA MET A 14 -9.53 -14.61 -5.12
C MET A 14 -10.28 -14.43 -3.80
N SER A 15 -10.93 -15.48 -3.29
CA SER A 15 -11.60 -15.41 -1.98
C SER A 15 -10.63 -15.32 -0.81
N ALA A 16 -9.38 -15.81 -0.96
CA ALA A 16 -8.35 -15.74 0.06
C ALA A 16 -7.64 -14.36 0.12
N ILE A 17 -7.79 -13.53 -0.91
CA ILE A 17 -7.23 -12.18 -0.93
C ILE A 17 -8.08 -11.29 -0.01
N LYS A 18 -7.57 -11.04 1.19
CA LYS A 18 -8.18 -10.12 2.16
C LYS A 18 -7.97 -8.68 1.71
N SER A 19 -9.00 -7.85 1.90
CA SER A 19 -8.96 -6.40 1.63
C SER A 19 -8.35 -5.59 2.77
N LYS A 20 -8.12 -6.20 3.95
CA LYS A 20 -7.58 -5.56 5.16
C LYS A 20 -6.73 -6.56 5.94
N GLU A 21 -5.84 -6.03 6.79
CA GLU A 21 -4.94 -6.81 7.65
C GLU A 21 -4.07 -7.77 6.85
N THR A 22 -3.56 -7.29 5.72
CA THR A 22 -2.66 -8.09 4.90
C THR A 22 -1.31 -8.27 5.60
N LYS A 23 -0.58 -9.33 5.26
CA LYS A 23 0.77 -9.61 5.81
C LYS A 23 1.76 -8.44 5.68
N PRO A 24 1.77 -7.62 4.60
CA PRO A 24 2.62 -6.43 4.54
C PRO A 24 2.15 -5.33 5.50
N GLU A 25 0.84 -5.04 5.58
CA GLU A 25 0.29 -4.05 6.52
C GLU A 25 0.65 -4.37 7.97
N ILE A 26 0.43 -5.62 8.40
CA ILE A 26 0.72 -6.05 9.77
C ILE A 26 2.20 -5.90 10.10
N TYR A 27 3.08 -6.17 9.14
CA TYR A 27 4.53 -6.05 9.35
C TYR A 27 4.96 -4.60 9.53
N LEU A 28 4.53 -3.69 8.64
CA LEU A 28 4.84 -2.26 8.76
C LEU A 28 4.29 -1.69 10.07
N ARG A 29 3.08 -2.10 10.45
CA ARG A 29 2.45 -1.75 11.72
C ARG A 29 3.27 -2.19 12.94
N LYS A 30 3.76 -3.42 12.95
CA LYS A 30 4.61 -3.93 14.05
C LYS A 30 5.94 -3.20 14.11
N LEU A 31 6.53 -2.89 12.97
CA LEU A 31 7.80 -2.19 12.86
C LEU A 31 7.71 -0.74 13.38
N LEU A 32 6.65 0.00 13.00
CA LEU A 32 6.42 1.34 13.53
C LEU A 32 6.16 1.32 15.04
N PHE A 33 5.39 0.32 15.52
CA PHE A 33 5.10 0.18 16.93
C PHE A 33 6.36 -0.13 17.78
N SER A 34 7.25 -1.00 17.29
CA SER A 34 8.49 -1.34 18.01
C SER A 34 9.44 -0.14 18.10
N ARG A 35 9.33 0.84 17.20
CA ARG A 35 10.05 2.12 17.25
C ARG A 35 9.33 3.21 18.06
N GLY A 36 8.22 2.87 18.72
CA GLY A 36 7.47 3.80 19.59
C GLY A 36 6.43 4.67 18.89
N TYR A 37 6.23 4.53 17.57
CA TYR A 37 5.22 5.29 16.85
C TYR A 37 3.83 4.73 17.10
N ARG A 38 2.99 5.53 17.76
CA ARG A 38 1.59 5.20 18.04
C ARG A 38 0.71 5.63 16.87
N TYR A 39 -0.02 4.67 16.30
CA TYR A 39 -0.90 4.87 15.17
C TYR A 39 -2.34 4.45 15.46
N ARG A 40 -3.26 5.00 14.68
CA ARG A 40 -4.66 4.57 14.61
C ARG A 40 -4.83 3.67 13.38
N LYS A 41 -5.65 2.62 13.52
CA LYS A 41 -6.09 1.75 12.43
C LYS A 41 -7.57 2.00 12.14
N ASN A 42 -8.04 1.63 10.95
CA ASN A 42 -9.45 1.73 10.56
C ASN A 42 -10.04 3.14 10.74
N VAL A 43 -9.27 4.16 10.34
CA VAL A 43 -9.72 5.55 10.47
C VAL A 43 -10.76 5.85 9.39
N SER A 44 -12.01 6.01 9.80
CA SER A 44 -13.13 6.30 8.91
C SER A 44 -13.26 7.78 8.56
N TYR A 45 -12.78 8.68 9.43
CA TYR A 45 -12.85 10.13 9.22
C TYR A 45 -11.78 10.67 8.25
N ILE A 46 -10.84 9.83 7.80
CA ILE A 46 -9.85 10.20 6.79
C ILE A 46 -10.24 9.57 5.47
N PHE A 47 -10.27 10.42 4.44
CA PHE A 47 -10.62 10.00 3.09
C PHE A 47 -9.61 8.97 2.56
N GLY A 48 -10.12 7.95 1.87
CA GLY A 48 -9.30 6.85 1.34
C GLY A 48 -9.05 5.68 2.29
N HIS A 49 -9.44 5.77 3.57
CA HIS A 49 -9.26 4.72 4.58
C HIS A 49 -7.81 4.22 4.69
N PRO A 50 -6.89 5.05 5.21
CA PRO A 50 -5.50 4.66 5.36
C PRO A 50 -5.35 3.46 6.28
N ASP A 51 -4.38 2.60 5.96
CA ASP A 51 -4.05 1.43 6.77
C ASP A 51 -3.51 1.85 8.15
N ILE A 52 -2.74 2.93 8.18
CA ILE A 52 -2.11 3.48 9.36
C ILE A 52 -2.25 4.99 9.34
N TYR A 53 -2.76 5.57 10.43
CA TYR A 53 -2.78 7.02 10.60
C TYR A 53 -2.00 7.44 11.84
N LEU A 54 -1.05 8.34 11.65
CA LEU A 54 -0.22 8.93 12.70
C LEU A 54 -0.69 10.36 12.97
N GLY A 55 -1.60 10.51 13.93
CA GLY A 55 -2.24 11.81 14.24
C GLY A 55 -1.24 12.90 14.64
N LYS A 56 -0.20 12.55 15.40
CA LYS A 56 0.86 13.51 15.81
C LYS A 56 1.56 14.15 14.61
N TYR A 57 1.75 13.39 13.53
CA TYR A 57 2.48 13.81 12.33
C TYR A 57 1.55 14.15 11.15
N LYS A 58 0.23 14.14 11.39
CA LYS A 58 -0.80 14.24 10.34
C LYS A 58 -0.50 13.38 9.11
N THR A 59 -0.02 12.15 9.33
CA THR A 59 0.42 11.27 8.23
C THR A 59 -0.50 10.06 8.06
N ALA A 60 -1.06 9.92 6.87
CA ALA A 60 -1.79 8.77 6.39
C ALA A 60 -0.85 7.87 5.60
N ILE A 61 -0.67 6.62 6.04
CA ILE A 61 0.16 5.62 5.37
C ILE A 61 -0.74 4.58 4.70
N PHE A 62 -0.49 4.33 3.43
CA PHE A 62 -1.17 3.34 2.60
C PHE A 62 -0.21 2.24 2.20
N VAL A 63 -0.60 0.99 2.38
CA VAL A 63 0.17 -0.18 1.97
C VAL A 63 -0.40 -0.71 0.67
N HIS A 64 0.13 -0.21 -0.46
CA HIS A 64 -0.38 -0.57 -1.77
C HIS A 64 0.16 -1.91 -2.26
N GLY A 65 -0.77 -2.80 -2.60
CA GLY A 65 -0.45 -4.01 -3.36
C GLY A 65 0.01 -3.64 -4.77
N CYS A 66 1.22 -4.05 -5.15
CA CYS A 66 1.80 -3.67 -6.45
C CYS A 66 0.94 -4.09 -7.65
N PHE A 67 0.23 -5.20 -7.52
CA PHE A 67 -0.68 -5.71 -8.55
C PHE A 67 -1.93 -4.82 -8.73
N TRP A 68 -2.55 -4.38 -7.63
CA TRP A 68 -3.83 -3.67 -7.64
C TRP A 68 -3.71 -2.20 -8.03
N HIS A 69 -2.63 -1.55 -7.60
CA HIS A 69 -2.36 -0.12 -7.82
C HIS A 69 -1.31 0.11 -8.92
N ARG A 70 -0.94 -0.95 -9.67
CA ARG A 70 -0.05 -0.88 -10.83
C ARG A 70 1.29 -0.19 -10.56
N HIS A 71 2.03 -0.70 -9.57
CA HIS A 71 3.36 -0.19 -9.27
C HIS A 71 4.26 -0.22 -10.52
N GLN A 72 4.78 0.94 -10.91
CA GLN A 72 5.65 1.06 -12.07
C GLN A 72 6.94 0.25 -11.88
N LYS A 73 7.44 -0.35 -12.97
CA LYS A 73 8.68 -1.15 -12.99
C LYS A 73 8.72 -2.30 -11.96
N CYS A 74 7.57 -2.76 -11.48
CA CYS A 74 7.48 -3.83 -10.50
C CYS A 74 7.09 -5.16 -11.15
N LYS A 75 7.88 -6.22 -10.92
CA LYS A 75 7.59 -7.58 -11.41
C LYS A 75 6.28 -8.17 -10.87
N PHE A 76 5.75 -7.62 -9.77
CA PHE A 76 4.48 -8.05 -9.17
C PHE A 76 3.26 -7.37 -9.80
N ALA A 77 3.45 -6.32 -10.61
CA ALA A 77 2.40 -5.62 -11.34
C ALA A 77 2.17 -6.22 -12.75
N TYR A 78 2.03 -7.54 -12.83
CA TYR A 78 1.78 -8.21 -14.10
C TYR A 78 0.32 -8.04 -14.55
N SER A 79 0.09 -8.02 -15.86
CA SER A 79 -1.25 -7.99 -16.42
C SER A 79 -1.79 -9.42 -16.61
N PRO A 80 -2.94 -9.78 -16.03
CA PRO A 80 -3.58 -11.06 -16.29
C PRO A 80 -3.92 -11.20 -17.77
N LYS A 81 -3.63 -12.35 -18.38
CA LYS A 81 -3.95 -12.62 -19.80
C LYS A 81 -5.42 -12.98 -20.05
N SER A 82 -6.21 -13.13 -18.99
CA SER A 82 -7.62 -13.52 -19.02
C SER A 82 -8.48 -12.39 -18.45
N ASN A 83 -9.65 -12.13 -19.03
CA ASN A 83 -10.56 -11.03 -18.65
C ASN A 83 -9.85 -9.66 -18.65
N VAL A 84 -9.03 -9.41 -19.69
CA VAL A 84 -8.16 -8.22 -19.79
C VAL A 84 -8.96 -6.94 -19.60
N GLU A 85 -10.07 -6.76 -20.33
CA GLU A 85 -10.92 -5.55 -20.24
C GLU A 85 -11.45 -5.30 -18.81
N PHE A 86 -11.84 -6.36 -18.10
CA PHE A 86 -12.31 -6.24 -16.72
C PHE A 86 -11.18 -5.75 -15.81
N TRP A 87 -9.98 -6.30 -16.00
CA TRP A 87 -8.81 -5.95 -15.21
C TRP A 87 -8.33 -4.54 -15.52
N GLU A 88 -8.27 -4.14 -16.79
CA GLU A 88 -7.91 -2.79 -17.21
C GLU A 88 -8.86 -1.75 -16.60
N LYS A 89 -10.18 -1.94 -16.76
CA LYS A 89 -11.18 -1.05 -16.13
C LYS A 89 -11.09 -1.05 -14.60
N LYS A 90 -10.64 -2.15 -13.97
CA LYS A 90 -10.46 -2.21 -12.51
C LYS A 90 -9.20 -1.46 -12.07
N PHE A 91 -8.10 -1.63 -12.79
CA PHE A 91 -6.84 -0.94 -12.50
C PHE A 91 -6.97 0.57 -12.71
N GLU A 92 -7.62 0.98 -13.80
CA GLU A 92 -7.87 2.39 -14.09
C GLU A 92 -8.70 3.04 -12.97
N ARG A 93 -9.79 2.39 -12.54
CA ARG A 93 -10.59 2.86 -11.40
C ARG A 93 -9.79 2.97 -10.11
N ASN A 94 -8.89 2.03 -9.84
CA ASN A 94 -8.02 2.10 -8.67
C ASN A 94 -7.06 3.29 -8.76
N ILE A 95 -6.38 3.48 -9.90
CA ILE A 95 -5.46 4.62 -10.12
C ILE A 95 -6.20 5.95 -9.98
N ILE A 96 -7.40 6.08 -10.56
CA ILE A 96 -8.22 7.29 -10.43
C ILE A 96 -8.57 7.52 -8.97
N ARG A 97 -9.00 6.48 -8.25
CA ARG A 97 -9.31 6.57 -6.82
C ARG A 97 -8.08 7.00 -6.02
N ASP A 98 -6.91 6.44 -6.28
CA ASP A 98 -5.67 6.78 -5.57
C ASP A 98 -5.32 8.26 -5.76
N LYS A 99 -5.46 8.78 -7.00
CA LYS A 99 -5.27 10.21 -7.29
C LYS A 99 -6.25 11.11 -6.53
N VAL A 100 -7.52 10.73 -6.48
CA VAL A 100 -8.54 11.48 -5.72
C VAL A 100 -8.18 11.46 -4.24
N VAL A 101 -7.79 10.30 -3.70
CA VAL A 101 -7.37 10.16 -2.30
C VAL A 101 -6.17 11.04 -1.99
N SER A 102 -5.10 10.98 -2.81
CA SER A 102 -3.92 11.81 -2.59
C SER A 102 -4.25 13.31 -2.64
N GLN A 103 -5.12 13.72 -3.57
CA GLN A 103 -5.54 15.13 -3.69
C GLN A 103 -6.33 15.58 -2.46
N THR A 104 -7.32 14.80 -2.02
CA THR A 104 -8.11 15.14 -0.82
C THR A 104 -7.25 15.20 0.45
N LEU A 105 -6.24 14.32 0.56
CA LEU A 105 -5.30 14.38 1.68
C LEU A 105 -4.43 15.63 1.63
N PHE A 106 -3.96 16.00 0.45
CA PHE A 106 -3.22 17.24 0.23
C PHE A 106 -4.05 18.47 0.63
N ASP A 107 -5.30 18.55 0.17
CA ASP A 107 -6.22 19.66 0.46
C ASP A 107 -6.55 19.77 1.97
N THR A 108 -6.49 18.64 2.69
CA THR A 108 -6.70 18.59 4.15
C THR A 108 -5.41 18.72 4.95
N ASN A 109 -4.28 19.00 4.29
CA ASN A 109 -2.94 19.11 4.89
C ASN A 109 -2.55 17.85 5.70
N ILE A 110 -2.94 16.69 5.16
CA ILE A 110 -2.58 15.37 5.66
C ILE A 110 -1.52 14.80 4.72
N LYS A 111 -0.37 14.42 5.27
CA LYS A 111 0.70 13.78 4.52
C LYS A 111 0.25 12.40 4.04
N CYS A 112 0.50 12.08 2.78
CA CYS A 112 0.24 10.79 2.18
C CYS A 112 1.56 10.03 1.99
N LEU A 113 1.71 8.89 2.66
CA LEU A 113 2.85 7.99 2.48
C LEU A 113 2.37 6.68 1.88
N ILE A 114 2.86 6.34 0.70
CA ILE A 114 2.56 5.06 0.04
C ILE A 114 3.75 4.13 0.24
N VAL A 115 3.52 2.97 0.85
CA VAL A 115 4.52 1.92 0.99
C VAL A 115 4.08 0.71 0.16
N TRP A 116 4.85 0.38 -0.86
CA TRP A 116 4.54 -0.71 -1.76
C TRP A 116 4.80 -2.08 -1.13
N GLU A 117 3.95 -3.06 -1.44
CA GLU A 117 4.12 -4.44 -0.97
C GLU A 117 5.49 -5.01 -1.35
N CYS A 118 6.01 -4.69 -2.54
CA CYS A 118 7.34 -5.16 -2.96
C CYS A 118 8.46 -4.61 -2.09
N THR A 119 8.31 -3.40 -1.58
CA THR A 119 9.28 -2.74 -0.71
C THR A 119 9.26 -3.40 0.65
N ILE A 120 8.08 -3.66 1.22
CA ILE A 120 7.93 -4.45 2.45
C ILE A 120 8.50 -5.87 2.30
N LYS A 121 8.31 -6.51 1.13
CA LYS A 121 8.92 -7.82 0.84
C LYS A 121 10.45 -7.77 0.81
N LYS A 122 11.06 -6.65 0.37
CA LYS A 122 12.51 -6.46 0.42
C LYS A 122 12.99 -6.22 1.84
N MET A 123 12.30 -5.38 2.62
CA MET A 123 12.59 -5.14 4.04
C MET A 123 12.64 -6.45 4.83
N LYS A 124 11.65 -7.34 4.64
CA LYS A 124 11.63 -8.66 5.30
C LYS A 124 12.80 -9.57 4.95
N LYS A 125 13.46 -9.36 3.82
CA LYS A 125 14.56 -10.20 3.35
C LYS A 125 15.93 -9.63 3.70
N ASP A 126 16.01 -8.32 3.88
CA ASP A 126 17.27 -7.60 4.06
C ASP A 126 17.12 -6.56 5.17
N ILE A 127 17.80 -6.81 6.28
CA ILE A 127 17.77 -5.97 7.49
C ILE A 127 18.36 -4.58 7.21
N LYS A 128 19.32 -4.47 6.29
CA LYS A 128 19.91 -3.18 5.92
C LYS A 128 18.87 -2.33 5.18
N MET A 129 18.16 -2.94 4.23
CA MET A 129 17.05 -2.29 3.52
C MET A 129 15.89 -1.94 4.47
N GLU A 130 15.57 -2.82 5.42
CA GLU A 130 14.57 -2.53 6.46
C GLU A 130 14.92 -1.24 7.21
N SER A 131 16.17 -1.12 7.67
CA SER A 131 16.65 0.04 8.42
C SER A 131 16.63 1.31 7.57
N GLU A 132 17.13 1.26 6.33
CA GLU A 132 17.17 2.41 5.43
C GLU A 132 15.76 2.93 5.09
N ILE A 133 14.82 2.04 4.75
CA ILE A 133 13.46 2.45 4.40
C ILE A 133 12.75 2.98 5.64
N LEU A 134 12.99 2.40 6.81
CA LEU A 134 12.41 2.88 8.06
C LEU A 134 12.92 4.27 8.43
N GLU A 135 14.21 4.55 8.24
CA GLU A 135 14.78 5.89 8.39
C GLU A 135 14.13 6.89 7.42
N LYS A 136 13.91 6.50 6.16
CA LYS A 136 13.17 7.34 5.18
C LYS A 136 11.75 7.65 5.65
N ILE A 137 11.04 6.66 6.18
CA ILE A 137 9.70 6.86 6.75
C ILE A 137 9.76 7.85 7.91
N ILE A 138 10.70 7.67 8.84
CA ILE A 138 10.84 8.56 10.00
C ILE A 138 11.16 9.99 9.57
N CYS A 139 12.10 10.17 8.64
CA CYS A 139 12.45 11.47 8.08
C CYS A 139 11.22 12.14 7.42
N PHE A 140 10.38 11.36 6.72
CA PHE A 140 9.13 11.86 6.15
C PHE A 140 8.10 12.30 7.19
N LEU A 141 8.03 11.61 8.34
CA LEU A 141 7.12 12.02 9.41
C LEU A 141 7.47 13.41 9.94
N GLU A 142 8.76 13.75 9.97
CA GLU A 142 9.28 14.99 10.57
C GLU A 142 9.45 16.14 9.57
N ASN A 143 9.53 15.87 8.27
CA ASN A 143 9.71 16.91 7.25
C ASN A 143 8.41 17.66 6.87
N GLU A 144 8.44 18.52 5.87
CA GLU A 144 7.25 19.24 5.36
C GLU A 144 6.66 18.61 4.08
N LEU A 145 7.18 17.46 3.64
CA LEU A 145 6.67 16.81 2.44
C LEU A 145 5.28 16.24 2.69
N LEU A 146 4.36 16.51 1.75
CA LEU A 146 2.97 16.06 1.81
C LEU A 146 2.75 14.73 1.08
N TYR A 147 3.70 14.28 0.26
CA TYR A 147 3.60 13.04 -0.50
C TYR A 147 4.96 12.33 -0.57
N MET A 148 4.96 11.02 -0.35
CA MET A 148 6.11 10.14 -0.61
C MET A 148 5.65 8.73 -0.95
N GLU A 149 6.39 8.06 -1.84
CA GLU A 149 6.20 6.65 -2.18
C GLU A 149 7.50 5.85 -1.99
N LEU A 150 7.38 4.63 -1.46
CA LEU A 150 8.50 3.73 -1.09
C LEU A 150 8.30 2.31 -1.57
#